data_AF-A0A524B018-F1
#
_entry.id   AF-A0A524B018-F1
#
_cell.length_a   1.000
_cell.length_b   1.000
_cell.length_c   1.000
_cell.angle_alpha   90.00
_cell.angle_beta   90.00
_cell.angle_gamma   90.00
#
_symmetry.space_group_name_H-M   'P 1'
#
loop_
_entity.id
_entity.type
_entity.pdbx_description
1 polymer ?
#
loop_
_entity_poly.entity_id
_entity_poly.type
_entity_poly.pdbx_seq_one_letter_code
_entity_poly.pdbx_strand_id
1 'polypeptide(L)'
;MLALLSGLLLMPLPVLADIGPDAQQTADWTQRLERASALQREGRRLQEVADQAFEAESKACFSRFQVTSCQQAAKKTHVAATRAARKLETEGSALERTVKKEQQADKAARREADAPRRQAELKAREAETAEARAAASQIAEARQADKARQAEEGARRKAADAERLRKKREEHEVKVARRMAEAERRAAEAKKP
;
A
#
# COMPACT_ATOMS: atom_id res chain seq x y z
N MET A 1 10.46 -63.36 33.53
CA MET A 1 10.23 -63.14 32.09
C MET A 1 9.29 -61.95 31.95
N LEU A 2 9.72 -60.92 31.23
CA LEU A 2 9.08 -59.61 31.15
C LEU A 2 7.69 -59.66 30.50
N ALA A 3 6.70 -59.04 31.14
CA ALA A 3 5.46 -58.60 30.51
C ALA A 3 5.64 -57.14 30.06
N LEU A 4 5.84 -56.92 28.77
CA LEU A 4 5.86 -55.61 28.13
C LEU A 4 4.41 -55.21 27.77
N LEU A 5 3.86 -54.28 28.54
CA LEU A 5 2.61 -53.58 28.25
C LEU A 5 2.87 -52.48 27.22
N SER A 6 2.43 -52.70 25.98
CA SER A 6 2.42 -51.72 24.90
C SER A 6 1.30 -50.70 25.10
N GLY A 7 1.62 -49.57 25.74
CA GLY A 7 0.77 -48.38 25.76
C GLY A 7 0.89 -47.61 24.45
N LEU A 8 -0.06 -47.82 23.53
CA LEU A 8 -0.23 -46.98 22.35
C LEU A 8 -0.75 -45.60 22.81
N LEU A 9 0.15 -44.63 22.93
CA LEU A 9 -0.16 -43.24 23.23
C LEU A 9 -0.73 -42.60 21.95
N LEU A 10 -2.06 -42.56 21.84
CA LEU A 10 -2.78 -41.82 20.81
C LEU A 10 -2.64 -40.31 21.12
N MET A 11 -1.59 -39.65 20.62
CA MET A 11 -1.51 -38.19 20.68
C MET A 11 -2.51 -37.58 19.67
N PRO A 12 -3.44 -36.71 20.10
CA PRO A 12 -4.25 -35.94 19.16
C PRO A 12 -3.37 -34.89 18.50
N LEU A 13 -3.18 -34.99 17.17
CA LEU A 13 -2.61 -33.89 16.40
C LEU A 13 -3.53 -32.66 16.52
N PRO A 14 -2.99 -31.47 16.80
CA PRO A 14 -3.77 -30.26 16.77
C PRO A 14 -4.20 -30.01 15.32
N VAL A 15 -5.51 -30.09 15.07
CA VAL A 15 -6.13 -29.57 13.86
C VAL A 15 -5.78 -28.08 13.82
N LEU A 16 -4.92 -27.69 12.87
CA LEU A 16 -4.82 -26.30 12.45
C LEU A 16 -6.21 -25.90 11.97
N ALA A 17 -6.93 -25.18 12.83
CA ALA A 17 -8.19 -24.57 12.45
C ALA A 17 -7.88 -23.64 11.28
N ASP A 18 -8.30 -24.06 10.09
CA ASP A 18 -8.35 -23.19 8.93
C ASP A 18 -9.26 -22.04 9.33
N ILE A 19 -8.67 -20.86 9.56
CA ILE A 19 -9.41 -19.65 9.91
C ILE A 19 -10.01 -19.21 8.57
N GLY A 20 -11.04 -19.95 8.12
CA GLY A 20 -11.61 -20.15 6.77
C GLY A 20 -13.14 -20.28 6.88
N PRO A 21 -14.00 -19.62 6.08
CA PRO A 21 -15.39 -20.04 6.09
C PRO A 21 -15.37 -21.45 5.53
N ASP A 22 -16.06 -22.38 6.16
CA ASP A 22 -16.04 -23.74 5.66
C ASP A 22 -16.69 -23.80 4.26
N ALA A 23 -16.41 -24.87 3.52
CA ALA A 23 -16.90 -25.01 2.16
C ALA A 23 -18.43 -24.97 2.07
N GLN A 24 -19.13 -25.46 3.10
CA GLN A 24 -20.58 -25.48 3.16
C GLN A 24 -21.16 -24.09 3.44
N GLN A 25 -20.54 -23.31 4.33
CA GLN A 25 -20.93 -21.91 4.55
C GLN A 25 -20.73 -21.06 3.29
N THR A 26 -19.63 -21.26 2.57
CA THR A 26 -19.36 -20.55 1.31
C THR A 26 -20.38 -20.94 0.22
N ALA A 27 -20.76 -22.21 0.15
CA ALA A 27 -21.81 -22.67 -0.75
C ALA A 27 -23.18 -22.07 -0.41
N ASP A 28 -23.56 -22.01 0.87
CA ASP A 28 -24.81 -21.37 1.33
C ASP A 28 -24.88 -19.90 0.91
N TRP A 29 -23.83 -19.14 1.17
CA TRP A 29 -23.75 -17.74 0.75
C TRP A 29 -23.90 -17.59 -0.76
N THR A 30 -23.25 -18.45 -1.54
CA THR A 30 -23.33 -18.42 -3.00
C THR A 30 -24.75 -18.69 -3.47
N GLN A 31 -25.39 -19.74 -2.97
CA GLN A 31 -26.78 -20.09 -3.29
C GLN A 31 -27.75 -18.95 -2.94
N ARG A 32 -27.58 -18.31 -1.78
CA ARG A 32 -28.42 -17.18 -1.35
C ARG A 32 -28.22 -15.93 -2.19
N LEU A 33 -26.98 -15.64 -2.61
CA LEU A 33 -26.69 -14.55 -3.54
C LEU A 33 -27.24 -14.82 -4.94
N GLU A 34 -27.19 -16.06 -5.41
CA GLU A 34 -27.82 -16.47 -6.67
C GLU A 34 -29.34 -16.26 -6.61
N ARG A 35 -29.99 -16.70 -5.52
CA ARG A 35 -31.42 -16.47 -5.28
C ARG A 35 -31.76 -14.98 -5.23
N ALA A 36 -30.96 -14.17 -4.52
CA ALA A 36 -31.13 -12.73 -4.46
C ALA A 36 -31.06 -12.11 -5.87
N SER A 37 -30.08 -12.52 -6.67
CA SER A 37 -29.91 -12.04 -8.04
C SER A 37 -31.08 -12.46 -8.95
N ALA A 38 -31.63 -13.66 -8.75
CA ALA A 38 -32.78 -14.15 -9.49
C ALA A 38 -34.03 -13.33 -9.19
N LEU A 39 -34.32 -13.05 -7.92
CA LEU A 39 -35.44 -12.20 -7.51
C LEU A 39 -35.33 -10.78 -8.08
N GLN A 40 -34.14 -10.19 -8.05
CA GLN A 40 -33.92 -8.87 -8.64
C GLN A 40 -34.08 -8.88 -10.17
N ARG A 41 -33.63 -9.92 -10.87
CA ARG A 41 -33.84 -10.05 -12.33
C ARG A 41 -35.31 -10.24 -12.67
N GLU A 42 -36.02 -11.04 -11.89
CA GLU A 42 -37.45 -11.25 -12.07
C GLU A 42 -38.24 -9.97 -11.82
N GLY A 43 -37.95 -9.25 -10.73
CA GLY A 43 -38.52 -7.93 -10.45
C GLY A 43 -38.34 -6.95 -11.60
N ARG A 44 -37.11 -6.82 -12.13
CA ARG A 44 -36.83 -5.96 -13.30
C ARG A 44 -37.63 -6.37 -14.54
N ARG A 45 -37.70 -7.67 -14.85
CA ARG A 45 -38.50 -8.17 -15.98
C ARG A 45 -39.98 -7.86 -15.81
N LEU A 46 -40.54 -8.04 -14.61
CA LEU A 46 -41.94 -7.70 -14.33
C LEU A 46 -42.19 -6.19 -14.45
N GLN A 47 -41.24 -5.36 -14.05
CA GLN A 47 -41.33 -3.92 -14.23
C GLN A 47 -41.35 -3.55 -15.72
N GLU A 48 -40.44 -4.10 -16.52
CA GLU A 48 -40.40 -3.87 -17.97
C GLU A 48 -41.71 -4.31 -18.66
N VAL A 49 -42.24 -5.48 -18.30
CA VAL A 49 -43.53 -5.97 -18.81
C VAL A 49 -44.68 -5.05 -18.39
N ALA A 50 -44.69 -4.58 -17.13
CA ALA A 50 -45.70 -3.65 -16.65
C ALA A 50 -45.66 -2.32 -17.42
N ASP A 51 -44.46 -1.78 -17.66
CA ASP A 51 -44.26 -0.52 -18.38
C ASP A 51 -44.72 -0.62 -19.83
N GLN A 52 -44.35 -1.71 -20.53
CA GLN A 52 -44.79 -1.97 -21.91
C GLN A 52 -46.31 -2.14 -22.01
N ALA A 53 -46.91 -2.91 -21.10
CA ALA A 53 -48.35 -3.13 -21.06
C ALA A 53 -49.11 -1.82 -20.80
N PHE A 54 -48.60 -0.99 -19.88
CA PHE A 54 -49.19 0.30 -19.59
C PHE A 54 -49.09 1.27 -20.78
N GLU A 55 -47.94 1.31 -21.46
CA GLU A 55 -47.75 2.14 -22.65
C GLU A 55 -48.71 1.73 -23.77
N ALA A 56 -48.82 0.42 -24.04
CA ALA A 56 -49.71 -0.11 -25.06
C ALA A 56 -51.19 0.18 -24.74
N GLU A 57 -51.65 -0.11 -23.52
CA GLU A 57 -53.04 0.13 -23.12
C GLU A 57 -53.37 1.63 -23.08
N SER A 58 -52.43 2.47 -22.63
CA SER A 58 -52.62 3.92 -22.62
C SER A 58 -52.83 4.48 -24.03
N LYS A 59 -52.08 3.99 -25.03
CA LYS A 59 -52.29 4.35 -26.44
C LYS A 59 -53.64 3.84 -26.95
N ALA A 60 -54.01 2.60 -26.60
CA ALA A 60 -55.29 2.02 -26.98
C ALA A 60 -56.49 2.75 -26.35
N CYS A 61 -56.33 3.39 -25.18
CA CYS A 61 -57.41 4.14 -24.55
C CYS A 61 -57.94 5.30 -25.40
N PHE A 62 -57.12 5.89 -26.27
CA PHE A 62 -57.55 7.03 -27.12
C PHE A 62 -58.53 6.63 -28.22
N SER A 63 -58.64 5.35 -28.58
CA SER A 63 -59.65 4.86 -29.52
C SER A 63 -60.95 4.43 -28.83
N ARG A 64 -61.04 4.50 -27.50
CA ARG A 64 -62.24 4.12 -26.73
C ARG A 64 -63.10 5.34 -26.40
N PHE A 65 -64.42 5.13 -26.35
CA PHE A 65 -65.38 6.19 -26.00
C PHE A 65 -65.15 6.78 -24.60
N GLN A 66 -64.76 5.95 -23.61
CA GLN A 66 -64.49 6.38 -22.25
C GLN A 66 -62.98 6.47 -21.96
N VAL A 67 -62.28 7.39 -22.63
CA VAL A 67 -60.82 7.54 -22.55
C VAL A 67 -60.35 7.69 -21.10
N THR A 68 -60.99 8.55 -20.30
CA THR A 68 -60.60 8.82 -18.90
C THR A 68 -60.71 7.58 -18.02
N SER A 69 -61.82 6.84 -18.13
CA SER A 69 -62.02 5.60 -17.36
C SER A 69 -60.99 4.54 -17.73
N CYS A 70 -60.72 4.40 -19.03
CA CYS A 70 -59.69 3.50 -19.54
C CYS A 70 -58.30 3.84 -18.99
N GLN A 71 -57.89 5.11 -19.05
CA GLN A 71 -56.59 5.53 -18.54
C GLN A 71 -56.44 5.30 -17.04
N GLN A 72 -57.50 5.54 -16.25
CA GLN A 72 -57.50 5.27 -14.82
C GLN A 72 -57.37 3.78 -14.52
N ALA A 73 -58.04 2.92 -15.30
CA ALA A 73 -57.91 1.47 -15.19
C ALA A 73 -56.48 1.01 -15.53
N ALA A 74 -55.93 1.47 -16.66
CA ALA A 74 -54.55 1.17 -17.07
C ALA A 74 -53.53 1.56 -16.00
N LYS A 75 -53.68 2.76 -15.42
CA LYS A 75 -52.81 3.25 -14.34
C LYS A 75 -52.93 2.41 -13.08
N LYS A 76 -54.14 1.99 -12.68
CA LYS A 76 -54.33 1.11 -11.51
C LYS A 76 -53.63 -0.23 -11.71
N THR A 77 -53.76 -0.83 -12.88
CA THR A 77 -53.09 -2.09 -13.24
C THR A 77 -51.57 -1.93 -13.22
N HIS A 78 -51.05 -0.86 -13.82
CA HIS A 78 -49.61 -0.54 -13.81
C HIS A 78 -49.06 -0.40 -12.39
N VAL A 79 -49.74 0.37 -11.53
CA VAL A 79 -49.33 0.56 -10.13
C VAL A 79 -49.31 -0.76 -9.37
N ALA A 80 -50.30 -1.64 -9.58
CA ALA A 80 -50.32 -2.96 -8.95
C ALA A 80 -49.14 -3.83 -9.42
N ALA A 81 -48.87 -3.87 -10.73
CA ALA A 81 -47.77 -4.63 -11.30
C ALA A 81 -46.40 -4.11 -10.87
N THR A 82 -46.19 -2.79 -10.87
CA THR A 82 -44.95 -2.16 -10.36
C THR A 82 -44.74 -2.42 -8.87
N ARG A 83 -45.81 -2.44 -8.05
CA ARG A 83 -45.68 -2.82 -6.63
C ARG A 83 -45.21 -4.27 -6.47
N ALA A 84 -45.73 -5.18 -7.28
CA ALA A 84 -45.30 -6.58 -7.27
C ALA A 84 -43.81 -6.71 -7.69
N ALA A 85 -43.41 -6.03 -8.77
CA ALA A 85 -42.02 -5.99 -9.22
C ALA A 85 -41.06 -5.46 -8.13
N ARG A 86 -41.39 -4.32 -7.52
CA ARG A 86 -40.60 -3.71 -6.43
C ARG A 86 -40.49 -4.60 -5.21
N LYS A 87 -41.53 -5.39 -4.90
CA LYS A 87 -41.49 -6.35 -3.79
C LYS A 87 -40.39 -7.39 -4.01
N LEU A 88 -40.30 -7.98 -5.21
CA LEU A 88 -39.25 -8.94 -5.55
C LEU A 88 -37.85 -8.33 -5.47
N GLU A 89 -37.67 -7.11 -6.01
CA GLU A 89 -36.38 -6.41 -5.93
C GLU A 89 -35.96 -6.11 -4.49
N THR A 90 -36.92 -5.71 -3.64
CA THR A 90 -36.70 -5.43 -2.23
C THR A 90 -36.31 -6.70 -1.48
N GLU A 91 -37.01 -7.81 -1.73
CA GLU A 91 -36.70 -9.12 -1.14
C GLU A 91 -35.31 -9.60 -1.55
N GLY A 92 -34.96 -9.53 -2.83
CA GLY A 92 -33.63 -9.87 -3.32
C GLY A 92 -32.54 -9.00 -2.70
N SER A 93 -32.76 -7.69 -2.63
CA SER A 93 -31.85 -6.73 -1.99
C SER A 93 -31.67 -6.98 -0.49
N ALA A 94 -32.74 -7.35 0.22
CA ALA A 94 -32.69 -7.68 1.63
C ALA A 94 -31.86 -8.95 1.86
N LEU A 95 -32.07 -9.99 1.06
CA LEU A 95 -31.30 -11.23 1.12
C LEU A 95 -29.80 -10.99 0.85
N GLU A 96 -29.47 -10.21 -0.17
CA GLU A 96 -28.09 -9.84 -0.48
C GLU A 96 -27.41 -9.09 0.68
N ARG A 97 -28.10 -8.13 1.29
CA ARG A 97 -27.59 -7.40 2.45
C ARG A 97 -27.33 -8.31 3.64
N THR A 98 -28.21 -9.29 3.89
CA THR A 98 -28.02 -10.25 4.97
C THR A 98 -26.75 -11.09 4.75
N VAL A 99 -26.56 -11.65 3.55
CA VAL A 99 -25.35 -12.43 3.24
C VAL A 99 -24.08 -11.56 3.36
N LYS A 100 -24.11 -10.32 2.87
CA LYS A 100 -22.97 -9.41 3.00
C LYS A 100 -22.63 -9.07 4.45
N LYS A 101 -23.63 -8.96 5.33
CA LYS A 101 -23.41 -8.77 6.77
C LYS A 101 -22.75 -9.98 7.40
N GLU A 102 -23.21 -11.19 7.07
CA GLU A 102 -22.60 -12.44 7.55
C GLU A 102 -21.14 -12.55 7.10
N GLN A 103 -20.84 -12.29 5.82
CA GLN A 103 -19.48 -12.28 5.30
C GLN A 103 -18.58 -11.23 5.98
N GLN A 104 -19.13 -10.06 6.34
CA GLN A 104 -18.39 -9.05 7.08
C GLN A 104 -18.11 -9.47 8.51
N ALA A 105 -19.09 -10.08 9.19
CA ALA A 105 -18.92 -10.61 10.53
C ALA A 105 -17.84 -11.71 10.57
N ASP A 106 -17.87 -12.64 9.62
CA ASP A 106 -16.83 -13.67 9.47
C ASP A 106 -15.44 -13.03 9.21
N LYS A 107 -15.35 -12.06 8.29
CA LYS A 107 -14.11 -11.29 8.07
C LYS A 107 -13.60 -10.57 9.32
N ALA A 108 -14.50 -10.02 10.13
CA ALA A 108 -14.13 -9.35 11.38
C ALA A 108 -13.58 -10.36 12.40
N ALA A 109 -14.26 -11.49 12.59
CA ALA A 109 -13.83 -12.56 13.48
C ALA A 109 -12.44 -13.10 13.09
N ARG A 110 -12.17 -13.29 11.80
CA ARG A 110 -10.84 -13.66 11.30
C ARG A 110 -9.77 -12.64 11.65
N ARG A 111 -10.06 -11.35 11.43
CA ARG A 111 -9.10 -10.28 11.73
C ARG A 111 -8.78 -10.21 13.20
N GLU A 112 -9.74 -10.46 14.06
CA GLU A 112 -9.57 -10.54 15.51
C GLU A 112 -8.74 -11.77 15.89
N ALA A 113 -9.05 -12.94 15.35
CA ALA A 113 -8.27 -14.17 15.57
C ALA A 113 -6.81 -14.04 15.10
N ASP A 114 -6.58 -13.36 13.96
CA ASP A 114 -5.25 -13.10 13.39
C ASP A 114 -4.54 -11.88 14.02
N ALA A 115 -5.22 -11.10 14.88
CA ALA A 115 -4.65 -9.90 15.50
C ALA A 115 -3.31 -10.14 16.23
N PRO A 116 -3.15 -11.18 17.10
CA PRO A 116 -1.88 -11.41 17.78
C PRO A 116 -0.74 -11.75 16.81
N ARG A 117 -1.01 -12.58 15.79
CA ARG A 117 0.00 -12.91 14.77
C ARG A 117 0.44 -11.65 14.02
N ARG A 118 -0.52 -10.83 13.59
CA ARG A 118 -0.23 -9.56 12.89
C ARG A 118 0.56 -8.60 13.77
N GLN A 119 0.22 -8.50 15.06
CA GLN A 119 0.97 -7.66 15.99
C GLN A 119 2.40 -8.15 16.19
N ALA A 120 2.62 -9.46 16.27
CA ALA A 120 3.97 -10.03 16.35
C ALA A 120 4.78 -9.75 15.09
N GLU A 121 4.18 -9.92 13.90
CA GLU A 121 4.83 -9.61 12.62
C GLU A 121 5.20 -8.12 12.52
N LEU A 122 4.32 -7.21 12.94
CA LEU A 122 4.61 -5.78 12.95
C LEU A 122 5.79 -5.45 13.86
N LYS A 123 5.83 -6.00 15.08
CA LYS A 123 6.96 -5.81 16.00
C LYS A 123 8.28 -6.34 15.42
N ALA A 124 8.25 -7.50 14.77
CA ALA A 124 9.44 -8.06 14.12
C ALA A 124 9.94 -7.14 12.98
N ARG A 125 9.03 -6.64 12.14
CA ARG A 125 9.37 -5.69 11.06
C ARG A 125 9.91 -4.36 11.60
N GLU A 126 9.34 -3.87 12.69
CA GLU A 126 9.82 -2.66 13.37
C GLU A 126 11.24 -2.85 13.89
N ALA A 127 11.54 -3.99 14.52
CA ALA A 127 12.88 -4.32 15.00
C ALA A 127 13.89 -4.40 13.84
N GLU A 128 13.56 -5.14 12.78
CA GLU A 128 14.41 -5.25 11.57
C GLU A 128 14.68 -3.87 10.95
N THR A 129 13.65 -3.03 10.86
CA THR A 129 13.79 -1.68 10.29
C THR A 129 14.64 -0.78 11.19
N ALA A 130 14.50 -0.89 12.51
CA ALA A 130 15.30 -0.15 13.47
C ALA A 130 16.77 -0.54 13.39
N GLU A 131 17.08 -1.84 13.31
CA GLU A 131 18.44 -2.35 13.13
C GLU A 131 19.05 -1.87 11.81
N ALA A 132 18.30 -1.97 10.71
CA ALA A 132 18.75 -1.49 9.40
C ALA A 132 19.06 0.02 9.40
N ARG A 133 18.22 0.82 10.08
CA ARG A 133 18.46 2.27 10.24
C ARG A 133 19.68 2.57 11.12
N ALA A 134 19.85 1.84 12.21
CA ALA A 134 21.01 1.99 13.09
C ALA A 134 22.31 1.66 12.35
N ALA A 135 22.35 0.55 11.60
CA ALA A 135 23.50 0.18 10.78
C ALA A 135 23.80 1.25 9.72
N ALA A 136 22.77 1.77 9.04
CA ALA A 136 22.93 2.85 8.06
C ALA A 136 23.49 4.14 8.70
N SER A 137 23.03 4.50 9.90
CA SER A 137 23.56 5.66 10.65
C SER A 137 25.04 5.47 10.99
N GLN A 138 25.41 4.31 11.52
CA GLN A 138 26.82 4.02 11.86
C GLN A 138 27.73 4.09 10.63
N ILE A 139 27.29 3.56 9.49
CA ILE A 139 28.04 3.66 8.23
C ILE A 139 28.16 5.12 7.78
N ALA A 140 27.09 5.90 7.89
CA ALA A 140 27.10 7.31 7.54
C ALA A 140 28.06 8.11 8.43
N GLU A 141 28.00 7.91 9.74
CA GLU A 141 28.87 8.54 10.74
C GLU A 141 30.34 8.19 10.50
N ALA A 142 30.66 6.91 10.29
CA ALA A 142 32.01 6.47 9.97
C ALA A 142 32.54 7.12 8.69
N ARG A 143 31.70 7.25 7.65
CA ARG A 143 32.06 7.94 6.41
C ARG A 143 32.30 9.44 6.63
N GLN A 144 31.51 10.09 7.47
CA GLN A 144 31.72 11.52 7.76
C GLN A 144 33.00 11.74 8.56
N ALA A 145 33.26 10.90 9.56
CA ALA A 145 34.50 10.95 10.33
C ALA A 145 35.72 10.73 9.43
N ASP A 146 35.66 9.76 8.51
CA ASP A 146 36.75 9.51 7.57
C ASP A 146 37.00 10.69 6.62
N LYS A 147 35.93 11.27 6.05
CA LYS A 147 36.02 12.49 5.25
C LYS A 147 36.65 13.65 6.03
N ALA A 148 36.28 13.83 7.29
CA ALA A 148 36.84 14.87 8.14
C ALA A 148 38.34 14.68 8.36
N ARG A 149 38.79 13.44 8.64
CA ARG A 149 40.22 13.12 8.76
C ARG A 149 40.99 13.37 7.47
N GLN A 150 40.44 12.92 6.34
CA GLN A 150 41.07 13.14 5.03
C GLN A 150 41.17 14.63 4.69
N ALA A 151 40.15 15.42 5.05
CA ALA A 151 40.17 16.87 4.85
C ALA A 151 41.23 17.56 5.72
N GLU A 152 41.35 17.18 7.00
CA GLU A 152 42.37 17.69 7.90
C GLU A 152 43.77 17.33 7.42
N GLU A 153 44.00 16.06 7.07
CA GLU A 153 45.28 15.61 6.54
C GLU A 153 45.64 16.34 5.24
N GLY A 154 44.67 16.50 4.33
CA GLY A 154 44.83 17.28 3.11
C GLY A 154 45.19 18.75 3.38
N ALA A 155 44.58 19.37 4.38
CA ALA A 155 44.90 20.73 4.79
C ALA A 155 46.32 20.83 5.37
N ARG A 156 46.73 19.89 6.24
CA ARG A 156 48.09 19.82 6.80
C ARG A 156 49.14 19.67 5.70
N ARG A 157 48.92 18.77 4.73
CA ARG A 157 49.82 18.59 3.58
C ARG A 157 49.96 19.87 2.76
N LYS A 158 48.85 20.54 2.44
CA LYS A 158 48.86 21.82 1.71
C LYS A 158 49.62 22.91 2.48
N ALA A 159 49.42 23.01 3.79
CA ALA A 159 50.14 23.97 4.62
C ALA A 159 51.66 23.72 4.62
N ALA A 160 52.08 22.45 4.77
CA ALA A 160 53.48 22.07 4.71
C ALA A 160 54.11 22.36 3.32
N ASP A 161 53.38 22.09 2.24
CA ASP A 161 53.83 22.40 0.88
C ASP A 161 53.97 23.90 0.65
N ALA A 162 53.02 24.70 1.15
CA ALA A 162 53.07 26.15 1.09
C ALA A 162 54.27 26.71 1.87
N GLU A 163 54.53 26.21 3.08
CA GLU A 163 55.71 26.58 3.87
C GLU A 163 57.01 26.24 3.13
N ARG A 164 57.11 25.04 2.55
CA ARG A 164 58.27 24.62 1.76
C ARG A 164 58.49 25.54 0.55
N LEU A 165 57.42 25.92 -0.15
CA LEU A 165 57.52 26.83 -1.29
C LEU A 165 57.94 28.25 -0.86
N ARG A 166 57.45 28.73 0.29
CA ARG A 166 57.88 30.01 0.86
C ARG A 166 59.37 30.02 1.20
N LYS A 167 59.87 28.99 1.88
CA LYS A 167 61.31 28.85 2.18
C LYS A 167 62.17 28.85 0.92
N LYS A 168 61.77 28.09 -0.12
CA LYS A 168 62.43 28.12 -1.44
C LYS A 168 62.39 29.52 -2.09
N ARG A 169 61.24 30.21 -1.94
CA ARG A 169 61.00 31.64 -2.19
C ARG A 169 62.17 32.50 -1.69
N GLU A 170 62.26 32.52 -0.37
CA GLU A 170 63.18 33.33 0.42
C GLU A 170 64.64 32.96 0.13
N GLU A 171 64.98 31.67 0.02
CA GLU A 171 66.31 31.20 -0.37
C GLU A 171 66.72 31.68 -1.77
N HIS A 172 65.79 31.67 -2.73
CA HIS A 172 66.05 32.15 -4.08
C HIS A 172 66.28 33.66 -4.08
N GLU A 173 65.45 34.44 -3.38
CA GLU A 173 65.61 35.88 -3.25
C GLU A 173 66.94 36.27 -2.62
N VAL A 174 67.35 35.60 -1.53
CA VAL A 174 68.68 35.79 -0.91
C VAL A 174 69.80 35.48 -1.91
N LYS A 175 69.68 34.39 -2.67
CA LYS A 175 70.69 34.02 -3.67
C LYS A 175 70.77 35.03 -4.81
N VAL A 176 69.64 35.55 -5.28
CA VAL A 176 69.59 36.60 -6.31
C VAL A 176 70.18 37.90 -5.79
N ALA A 177 69.79 38.36 -4.59
CA ALA A 177 70.35 39.55 -3.96
C ALA A 177 71.87 39.46 -3.80
N ARG A 178 72.38 38.29 -3.38
CA ARG A 178 73.83 38.04 -3.30
C ARG A 178 74.52 38.16 -4.67
N ARG A 179 73.91 37.60 -5.72
CA ARG A 179 74.45 37.68 -7.10
C ARG A 179 74.42 39.11 -7.65
N MET A 180 73.36 39.86 -7.37
CA MET A 180 73.25 41.27 -7.75
C MET A 180 74.30 42.11 -7.04
N ALA A 181 74.46 41.96 -5.72
CA ALA A 181 75.50 42.67 -4.97
C ALA A 181 76.92 42.30 -5.46
N GLU A 182 77.17 41.03 -5.81
CA GLU A 182 78.43 40.60 -6.42
C GLU A 182 78.65 41.22 -7.80
N ALA A 183 77.61 41.29 -8.64
CA ALA A 183 77.67 41.92 -9.95
C ALA A 183 77.90 43.44 -9.86
N GLU A 184 77.24 44.13 -8.93
CA GLU A 184 77.45 45.55 -8.62
C GLU A 184 78.87 45.82 -8.15
N ARG A 185 79.42 44.96 -7.27
CA ARG A 185 80.82 45.03 -6.84
C ARG A 185 81.78 44.87 -8.02
N ARG A 186 81.58 43.86 -8.87
CA ARG A 186 82.40 43.64 -10.07
C ARG A 186 82.30 44.80 -11.06
N ALA A 187 81.12 45.41 -11.22
CA ALA A 187 80.92 46.58 -12.07
C ALA A 187 81.58 47.85 -11.49
N ALA A 188 81.58 48.03 -10.17
CA ALA A 188 82.28 49.11 -9.49
C ALA A 188 83.81 48.94 -9.56
N GLU A 189 84.31 47.71 -9.45
CA GLU A 189 85.72 47.38 -9.64
C GLU A 189 86.18 47.61 -11.09
N ALA A 190 85.33 47.36 -12.10
CA ALA A 190 85.61 47.64 -13.50
C ALA A 190 85.49 49.12 -13.92
N LYS A 191 84.87 49.97 -13.09
CA LYS A 191 84.74 51.43 -13.31
C LYS A 191 85.76 52.28 -12.56
N LYS A 192 86.67 51.67 -11.78
CA LYS A 192 87.86 52.37 -11.28
C LYS A 192 88.85 52.51 -12.45
N PRO A 193 89.26 53.73 -12.84
CA PRO A 193 90.25 53.94 -13.90
C PRO A 193 91.62 53.40 -13.51
#